data_AF-A0AA43S124-F1
#
_entry.id   AF-A0AA43S124-F1
#
_cell.length_a   1.000
_cell.length_b   1.000
_cell.length_c   1.000
_cell.angle_alpha   90.00
_cell.angle_beta   90.00
_cell.angle_gamma   90.00
#
_symmetry.space_group_name_H-M   'P 1'
#
loop_
_entity.id
_entity.type
_entity.pdbx_description
1 polymer ?
#
loop_
_entity_poly.entity_id
_entity_poly.type
_entity_poly.pdbx_seq_one_letter_code
_entity_poly.pdbx_strand_id
1 'polypeptide(L)'
;MDFYHMEPFLNENKRLTFVFLPPYSPQLNIVEGLWKWLKGDVINNVFYHTVAEIRNNVRSFMESIMKNPQVIIDRLCVRMESNKIMEIL
;
A
#
# COMPACT_ATOMS: atom_id res chain seq x y z
N MET A 1 6.66 5.04 -21.67
CA MET A 1 6.88 4.13 -20.53
C MET A 1 6.48 2.77 -21.06
N ASP A 2 7.45 1.95 -21.42
CA ASP A 2 7.20 0.83 -22.34
C ASP A 2 6.79 -0.41 -21.54
N PHE A 3 5.48 -0.61 -21.41
CA PHE A 3 4.88 -1.76 -20.73
C PHE A 3 4.93 -3.06 -21.56
N TYR A 4 5.43 -3.00 -22.79
CA TYR A 4 5.51 -4.13 -23.73
C TYR A 4 6.21 -5.36 -23.16
N HIS A 5 7.21 -5.18 -22.30
CA HIS A 5 7.92 -6.30 -21.67
C HIS A 5 7.10 -7.03 -20.60
N MET A 6 5.99 -6.45 -20.12
CA MET A 6 5.11 -7.05 -19.11
C MET A 6 3.86 -7.72 -19.70
N GLU A 7 3.59 -7.53 -21.00
CA GLU A 7 2.45 -8.15 -21.67
C GLU A 7 2.46 -9.69 -21.60
N PRO A 8 3.60 -10.40 -21.78
CA PRO A 8 3.63 -11.85 -21.63
C PRO A 8 3.25 -12.30 -20.22
N PHE A 9 3.78 -11.62 -19.20
CA PHE A 9 3.50 -11.92 -17.80
C PHE A 9 2.02 -11.75 -17.45
N LEU A 10 1.39 -10.67 -17.92
CA LEU A 10 -0.05 -10.46 -17.73
C LEU A 10 -0.89 -11.50 -18.48
N ASN A 11 -0.45 -11.91 -19.67
CA ASN A 11 -1.15 -12.92 -20.45
C ASN A 11 -1.12 -14.30 -19.78
N GLU A 12 -0.02 -14.65 -19.13
CA GLU A 12 0.09 -15.85 -18.30
C GLU A 12 -0.74 -15.74 -17.00
N ASN A 13 -0.96 -14.52 -16.49
CA ASN A 13 -1.60 -14.25 -15.21
C ASN A 13 -2.90 -13.43 -15.34
N LYS A 14 -3.92 -14.00 -16.00
CA LYS A 14 -5.19 -13.32 -16.32
C LYS A 14 -5.99 -12.73 -15.14
N ARG A 15 -5.66 -13.10 -13.90
CA ARG A 15 -6.29 -12.55 -12.68
C ARG A 15 -5.65 -11.24 -12.21
N LEU A 16 -4.53 -10.84 -12.80
CA LEU A 16 -3.83 -9.60 -12.46
C LEU A 16 -4.26 -8.50 -13.42
N THR A 17 -4.33 -7.28 -12.91
CA THR A 17 -4.61 -6.08 -13.69
C THR A 17 -3.68 -4.99 -13.21
N PHE A 18 -3.11 -4.23 -14.14
CA PHE A 18 -2.34 -3.05 -13.78
C PHE A 18 -3.26 -1.86 -13.56
N VAL A 19 -3.06 -1.20 -12.43
CA VAL A 19 -3.69 0.07 -12.11
C VAL A 19 -2.67 1.16 -12.37
N PHE A 20 -3.00 2.11 -13.24
CA PHE A 20 -2.13 3.23 -13.53
C PHE A 20 -2.00 4.14 -12.30
N LEU A 21 -0.77 4.48 -11.94
CA LEU A 21 -0.45 5.45 -10.91
C LEU A 21 0.33 6.61 -11.56
N PRO A 22 -0.17 7.86 -11.49
CA PRO A 22 0.55 8.98 -12.08
C PRO A 22 1.90 9.19 -11.38
N PRO A 23 2.92 9.70 -12.10
CA PRO A 23 4.22 10.01 -11.52
C PRO A 23 4.11 10.91 -10.28
N TYR A 24 5.02 10.73 -9.33
CA TYR A 24 5.12 11.53 -8.11
C TYR A 24 3.81 11.66 -7.29
N SER A 25 2.91 10.68 -7.41
CA SER A 25 1.62 10.69 -6.72
C SER A 25 1.51 9.59 -5.63
N PRO A 26 2.42 9.56 -4.64
CA PRO A 26 2.41 8.51 -3.60
C PRO A 26 1.13 8.53 -2.75
N GLN A 27 0.41 9.66 -2.69
CA GLN A 27 -0.88 9.78 -2.02
C GLN A 27 -1.98 8.93 -2.65
N LEU A 28 -1.84 8.55 -3.92
CA LEU A 28 -2.79 7.68 -4.62
C LEU A 28 -2.44 6.19 -4.45
N ASN A 29 -1.23 5.88 -3.96
CA ASN A 29 -0.83 4.51 -3.66
C ASN A 29 -1.16 4.17 -2.20
N ILE A 30 -2.22 3.40 -1.98
CA ILE A 30 -2.67 2.97 -0.64
C ILE A 30 -1.55 2.29 0.16
N VAL A 31 -0.66 1.56 -0.53
CA VAL A 31 0.48 0.87 0.11
C VAL A 31 1.43 1.87 0.78
N GLU A 32 1.62 3.07 0.23
CA GLU A 32 2.41 4.14 0.88
C GLU A 32 1.76 4.63 2.18
N GLY A 33 0.43 4.70 2.21
CA GLY A 33 -0.33 5.02 3.43
C GLY A 33 -0.12 3.95 4.51
N LEU A 34 -0.21 2.68 4.13
CA LEU A 34 0.08 1.56 5.03
C LEU A 34 1.52 1.59 5.55
N TRP A 35 2.50 1.89 4.69
CA TRP A 35 3.90 2.03 5.12
C TRP A 35 4.11 3.16 6.12
N LYS A 36 3.45 4.32 5.93
CA LYS A 36 3.50 5.41 6.90
C LYS A 36 2.92 5.00 8.25
N TRP A 37 1.80 4.27 8.24
CA TRP A 37 1.20 3.74 9.46
C TRP A 37 2.12 2.73 10.16
N LEU A 38 2.64 1.74 9.43
CA LEU A 38 3.57 0.75 9.97
C LEU A 38 4.79 1.42 10.62
N LYS A 39 5.40 2.41 9.96
CA LYS A 39 6.54 3.13 10.52
C LYS A 39 6.17 3.84 11.82
N GLY A 40 5.01 4.51 11.85
CA GLY A 40 4.50 5.21 13.01
C GLY A 40 4.30 4.31 14.24
N ASP A 41 3.65 3.16 14.06
CA ASP A 41 3.23 2.31 15.17
C ASP A 41 4.28 1.26 15.56
N VAL A 42 5.11 0.80 14.60
CA VAL A 42 6.02 -0.34 14.82
C VAL A 42 7.48 0.06 14.84
N ILE A 43 7.91 1.03 14.02
CA ILE A 43 9.34 1.31 13.83
C ILE A 43 9.81 2.52 14.62
N ASN A 44 9.00 3.57 14.67
CA ASN A 44 9.39 4.83 15.30
C ASN A 44 9.65 4.61 16.80
N ASN A 45 10.75 5.18 17.29
CA ASN A 45 11.16 5.16 18.70
C ASN A 45 11.42 3.76 19.30
N VAL A 46 11.57 2.72 18.47
CA VAL A 46 11.94 1.37 18.91
C VAL A 46 13.32 1.01 18.39
N PHE A 47 14.20 0.55 19.28
CA PHE A 47 15.52 0.05 18.92
C PHE A 47 15.52 -1.47 18.90
N TYR A 48 15.45 -2.04 17.69
CA TYR A 48 15.47 -3.49 17.48
C TYR A 48 16.92 -4.01 17.46
N HIS A 49 17.17 -5.11 18.17
CA HIS A 49 18.51 -5.71 18.23
C HIS A 49 18.79 -6.65 17.07
N THR A 50 17.73 -7.17 16.42
CA THR A 50 17.85 -8.10 15.30
C THR A 50 16.79 -7.86 14.23
N VAL A 51 17.10 -8.25 12.99
CA VAL A 51 16.13 -8.24 11.89
C VAL A 51 14.95 -9.17 12.17
N ALA A 52 15.16 -10.27 12.89
CA ALA A 52 14.09 -11.21 13.26
C ALA A 52 13.03 -10.53 14.14
N GLU A 53 13.46 -9.66 15.06
CA GLU A 53 12.58 -8.88 15.93
C GLU A 53 11.70 -7.92 15.11
N ILE A 54 12.29 -7.22 14.12
CA ILE A 54 11.56 -6.35 13.20
C ILE A 54 10.50 -7.18 12.45
N ARG A 55 10.88 -8.33 11.87
CA ARG A 55 9.95 -9.18 11.11
C ARG A 55 8.80 -9.68 11.97
N ASN A 56 9.06 -10.05 13.22
CA ASN A 56 8.02 -10.51 14.14
C ASN A 56 7.04 -9.38 14.48
N ASN A 57 7.54 -8.20 14.82
CA ASN A 57 6.67 -7.06 15.14
C ASN A 57 5.86 -6.57 13.94
N VAL A 58 6.45 -6.54 12.73
CA VAL A 58 5.72 -6.24 11.49
C VAL A 58 4.62 -7.28 11.26
N ARG A 59 4.91 -8.58 11.45
CA ARG A 59 3.90 -9.64 11.32
C ARG A 59 2.75 -9.44 12.32
N SER A 60 3.06 -9.23 13.59
CA SER A 60 2.05 -9.02 14.64
C SER A 60 1.21 -7.78 14.39
N PHE A 61 1.79 -6.69 13.88
CA PHE A 61 1.05 -5.52 13.44
C PHE A 61 0.06 -5.85 12.33
N MET A 62 0.53 -6.54 11.26
CA MET A 62 -0.32 -6.93 10.14
C MET A 62 -1.48 -7.83 10.60
N GLU A 63 -1.19 -8.84 11.42
CA GLU A 63 -2.21 -9.72 12.01
C GLU A 63 -3.21 -8.94 12.87
N SER A 64 -2.77 -7.93 13.61
CA SER A 64 -3.63 -7.09 14.44
C SER A 64 -4.60 -6.26 13.58
N ILE A 65 -4.10 -5.56 12.57
CA ILE A 65 -4.96 -4.71 11.72
C ILE A 65 -5.93 -5.52 10.86
N MET A 66 -5.55 -6.74 10.46
CA MET A 66 -6.41 -7.65 9.69
C MET A 66 -7.61 -8.18 10.50
N LYS A 67 -7.58 -8.12 11.84
CA LYS A 67 -8.73 -8.52 12.68
C LYS A 67 -9.93 -7.60 12.51
N ASN A 68 -9.70 -6.34 12.16
CA ASN A 68 -10.77 -5.38 11.90
C ASN A 68 -10.48 -4.60 10.60
N PRO A 69 -10.89 -5.15 9.45
CA PRO A 69 -10.68 -4.49 8.16
C PRO A 69 -11.30 -3.10 8.05
N GLN A 70 -12.32 -2.78 8.85
CA GLN A 70 -12.92 -1.43 8.83
C GLN A 70 -11.93 -0.37 9.28
N VAL A 71 -11.07 -0.66 10.26
CA VAL A 71 -10.01 0.29 10.68
C VAL A 71 -9.04 0.59 9.54
N ILE A 72 -8.78 -0.40 8.68
CA ILE A 72 -7.92 -0.21 7.51
C ILE A 72 -8.62 0.71 6.50
N ILE A 73 -9.91 0.49 6.23
CA ILE A 73 -10.71 1.32 5.32
C ILE A 73 -10.81 2.75 5.86
N ASP A 74 -11.20 2.92 7.13
CA ASP A 74 -11.34 4.23 7.77
C ASP A 74 -10.01 5.00 7.81
N ARG A 75 -8.89 4.32 7.99
CA ARG A 75 -7.59 4.99 8.09
C ARG A 75 -6.95 5.26 6.74
N LEU A 76 -7.08 4.34 5.77
CA LEU A 76 -6.37 4.41 4.50
C LEU A 76 -7.24 4.89 3.33
N CYS A 77 -8.54 4.61 3.35
CA CYS A 77 -9.45 4.86 2.22
C CYS A 77 -10.29 6.14 2.35
N VAL A 78 -10.28 6.83 3.50
CA VAL A 78 -11.09 8.05 3.75
C VAL A 78 -10.69 9.25 2.88
N ARG A 79 -9.56 9.20 2.17
CA ARG A 79 -9.14 10.26 1.23
C ARG A 79 -9.48 10.00 -0.24
N MET A 80 -10.19 8.92 -0.56
CA MET A 80 -10.78 8.73 -1.89
C MET A 80 -12.08 9.54 -2.03
N GLU A 81 -12.06 10.83 -1.62
CA GLU A 81 -13.16 11.71 -1.99
C GLU A 81 -13.05 12.04 -3.48
N SER A 82 -14.04 11.54 -4.23
CA SER A 82 -14.38 11.95 -5.58
C SER A 82 -14.47 13.47 -5.66
N ASN A 83 -13.44 14.15 -6.17
CA ASN A 83 -13.54 15.38 -6.96
C ASN A 83 -12.14 15.92 -7.29
N LYS A 84 -11.58 15.49 -8.44
CA LYS A 84 -10.66 16.23 -9.35
C LYS A 84 -9.89 15.32 -10.32
N ILE A 85 -10.54 14.36 -10.97
CA ILE A 85 -9.95 13.66 -12.14
C ILE A 85 -10.81 13.83 -13.42
N MET A 86 -11.93 14.56 -13.37
CA MET A 86 -12.78 14.83 -14.55
C MET A 86 -12.45 16.14 -15.30
N GLU A 87 -11.22 16.64 -15.24
CA GLU A 87 -10.82 17.83 -16.03
C GLU A 87 -9.57 17.65 -16.91
N ILE A 88 -9.17 16.40 -17.20
CA ILE A 88 -8.23 16.16 -18.30
C ILE A 88 -8.73 14.96 -19.13
N LEU A 89 -9.86 15.18 -19.81
CA LEU A 89 -10.04 14.72 -21.19
C LEU A 89 -9.41 15.77 -22.11
#